data_AF-A0A833ZMB1-F1
#
_entry.id   AF-A0A833ZMB1-F1
#
_cell.length_a   1.000
_cell.length_b   1.000
_cell.length_c   1.000
_cell.angle_alpha   90.00
_cell.angle_beta   90.00
_cell.angle_gamma   90.00
#
_symmetry.space_group_name_H-M   'P 1'
#
loop_
_entity.id
_entity.type
_entity.pdbx_description
1 polymer ?
#
loop_
_entity_poly.entity_id
_entity_poly.type
_entity_poly.pdbx_seq_one_letter_code
_entity_poly.pdbx_strand_id
1 'polypeptide(L)'
;MLLVSEEPKVKEMVRILRGVPFLPLLGGCVDDTILSRQGFINYSKLPSLALVQGELVGGLTLLVAQTHSLLQHQPLQLTTLLDQYVRQQREGAPGTPAGEPPGPPSAVPDP
;
A
#
# COMPACT_ATOMS: atom_id res chain seq x y z
N MET A 1 -10.65 -45.29 9.10
CA MET A 1 -10.73 -44.24 10.15
C MET A 1 -11.02 -42.92 9.47
N LEU A 2 -11.90 -42.09 10.02
CA LEU A 2 -12.27 -40.79 9.46
C LEU A 2 -11.84 -39.70 10.45
N LEU A 3 -11.26 -38.61 9.92
CA LEU A 3 -10.92 -37.41 10.69
C LEU A 3 -11.97 -36.35 10.34
N VAL A 4 -12.71 -35.88 11.35
CA VAL A 4 -13.80 -34.91 11.19
C VAL A 4 -13.54 -33.75 12.14
N SER A 5 -13.69 -32.53 11.64
CA SER A 5 -13.53 -31.28 12.38
C SER A 5 -14.55 -30.27 11.83
N GLU A 6 -15.09 -29.42 12.69
CA GLU A 6 -15.99 -28.33 12.28
C GLU A 6 -15.23 -27.25 11.49
N GLU A 7 -14.02 -26.90 11.95
CA GLU A 7 -13.13 -25.99 11.24
C GLU A 7 -12.05 -26.76 10.46
N PRO A 8 -11.74 -26.38 9.21
CA PRO A 8 -10.76 -27.07 8.38
C PRO A 8 -9.29 -26.75 8.79
N LYS A 9 -8.83 -27.35 9.89
CA LYS A 9 -7.44 -27.25 10.44
C LYS A 9 -6.46 -28.19 9.73
N VAL A 10 -6.42 -28.09 8.41
CA VAL A 10 -5.64 -28.99 7.53
C VAL A 10 -4.14 -28.87 7.78
N LYS A 11 -3.64 -27.68 8.13
CA LYS A 11 -2.20 -27.42 8.38
C LYS A 11 -1.68 -28.21 9.58
N GLU A 12 -2.43 -28.21 10.67
CA GLU A 12 -2.14 -28.92 11.91
C GLU A 12 -2.25 -30.43 11.69
N MET A 13 -3.32 -30.86 11.02
CA MET A 13 -3.54 -32.28 10.69
C MET A 13 -2.38 -32.84 9.86
N VAL A 14 -1.99 -32.16 8.77
CA VAL A 14 -0.88 -32.59 7.92
C VAL A 14 0.44 -32.63 8.69
N ARG A 15 0.67 -31.68 9.62
CA ARG A 15 1.87 -31.67 10.48
C ARG A 15 1.93 -32.90 11.38
N ILE A 16 0.80 -33.29 11.99
CA ILE A 16 0.72 -34.48 12.85
C ILE A 16 0.93 -35.75 12.02
N LEU A 17 0.24 -35.87 10.87
CA LEU A 17 0.35 -37.05 9.99
C LEU A 17 1.75 -37.26 9.44
N ARG A 18 2.55 -36.18 9.27
CA ARG A 18 3.98 -36.30 8.92
C ARG A 18 4.80 -36.98 10.00
N GLY A 19 4.41 -36.87 11.28
CA GLY A 19 5.08 -37.55 12.39
C GLY A 19 4.71 -39.03 12.53
N VAL A 20 3.60 -39.47 11.91
CA VAL A 20 3.10 -40.86 11.96
C VAL A 20 3.10 -41.49 10.56
N PRO A 21 4.26 -41.95 10.05
CA PRO A 21 4.41 -42.37 8.65
C PRO A 21 3.57 -43.60 8.25
N PHE A 22 3.13 -44.41 9.23
CA PHE A 22 2.26 -45.56 9.00
C PHE A 22 0.78 -45.20 8.82
N LEU A 23 0.41 -43.91 8.94
CA LEU A 23 -0.96 -43.43 8.75
C LEU A 23 -1.04 -42.50 7.52
N PRO A 24 -1.09 -43.06 6.29
CA PRO A 24 -1.17 -42.25 5.08
C PRO A 24 -2.54 -41.59 4.93
N LEU A 25 -2.55 -40.30 4.58
CA LEU A 25 -3.76 -39.59 4.15
C LEU A 25 -4.08 -39.95 2.70
N LEU A 26 -5.22 -40.63 2.46
CA LEU A 26 -5.67 -40.96 1.11
C LEU A 26 -6.31 -39.74 0.41
N GLY A 27 -7.17 -39.02 1.13
CA GLY A 27 -7.95 -37.88 0.66
C GLY A 27 -9.05 -37.53 1.65
N GLY A 28 -9.98 -36.67 1.24
CA GLY A 28 -11.08 -36.21 2.08
C GLY A 28 -11.93 -35.15 1.41
N CYS A 29 -12.92 -34.64 2.13
CA CYS A 29 -13.80 -33.57 1.69
C CYS A 29 -13.63 -32.36 2.61
N VAL A 30 -13.44 -31.18 2.03
CA VAL A 30 -13.35 -29.90 2.75
C VAL A 30 -14.29 -28.94 2.04
N ASP A 31 -15.23 -28.33 2.78
CA ASP A 31 -16.22 -27.40 2.22
C ASP A 31 -16.90 -27.95 0.95
N ASP A 32 -17.44 -29.17 1.06
CA ASP A 32 -18.07 -29.94 -0.04
C ASP A 32 -17.18 -30.23 -1.27
N THR A 33 -15.89 -29.94 -1.17
CA THR A 33 -14.91 -30.16 -2.23
C THR A 33 -14.04 -31.38 -1.90
N ILE A 34 -14.08 -32.38 -2.77
CA ILE A 34 -13.23 -33.58 -2.65
C ILE A 34 -11.78 -33.21 -3.00
N LEU A 35 -10.86 -33.50 -2.09
CA LEU A 35 -9.44 -33.25 -2.23
C LEU A 35 -8.63 -34.54 -2.13
N SER A 36 -7.67 -34.68 -3.04
CA SER A 36 -6.63 -35.71 -2.96
C SER A 36 -5.63 -35.39 -1.86
N ARG A 37 -4.76 -36.35 -1.51
CA ARG A 37 -3.60 -36.10 -0.64
C ARG A 37 -2.82 -34.83 -1.01
N GLN A 38 -2.54 -34.61 -2.30
CA GLN A 38 -1.81 -33.43 -2.74
C GLN A 38 -2.65 -32.16 -2.58
N GLY A 39 -3.97 -32.25 -2.76
CA GLY A 39 -4.91 -31.18 -2.46
C GLY A 39 -4.80 -30.71 -1.00
N PHE A 40 -4.73 -31.64 -0.05
CA PHE A 40 -4.50 -31.30 1.37
C PHE A 40 -3.14 -30.65 1.62
N ILE A 41 -2.07 -31.12 0.97
CA ILE A 41 -0.74 -30.49 1.08
C ILE A 41 -0.77 -29.06 0.52
N ASN A 42 -1.44 -28.83 -0.60
CA ASN A 42 -1.55 -27.50 -1.18
C ASN A 42 -2.40 -26.58 -0.30
N TYR A 43 -3.55 -27.08 0.18
CA TYR A 43 -4.42 -26.35 1.10
C TYR A 43 -3.69 -25.96 2.39
N SER A 44 -2.86 -26.85 2.95
CA SER A 44 -2.05 -26.56 4.15
C SER A 44 -1.05 -25.41 3.98
N LYS A 45 -0.69 -25.07 2.74
CA LYS A 45 0.22 -23.97 2.40
C LYS A 45 -0.51 -22.68 2.05
N LEU A 46 -1.84 -22.73 1.85
CA LEU A 46 -2.61 -21.54 1.55
C LEU A 46 -2.57 -20.57 2.74
N PRO A 47 -2.50 -19.26 2.48
CA PRO A 47 -2.67 -18.26 3.53
C PRO A 47 -4.08 -18.34 4.11
N SER A 48 -4.29 -17.71 5.27
CA SER A 48 -5.63 -17.67 5.89
C SER A 48 -6.64 -16.96 4.99
N LEU A 49 -7.92 -17.31 5.12
CA LEU A 49 -9.00 -16.70 4.34
C LEU A 49 -9.01 -15.17 4.46
N ALA A 50 -8.78 -14.65 5.67
CA ALA A 50 -8.70 -13.21 5.92
C ALA A 50 -7.54 -12.53 5.14
N LEU A 51 -6.39 -13.20 5.00
CA LEU A 51 -5.28 -12.68 4.21
C LEU A 51 -5.61 -12.67 2.72
N VAL A 52 -6.22 -13.73 2.18
CA VAL A 52 -6.64 -13.76 0.76
C VAL A 52 -7.66 -12.66 0.45
N GLN A 53 -8.62 -12.44 1.35
CA GLN A 53 -9.57 -11.33 1.22
C GLN A 53 -8.86 -9.97 1.31
N GLY A 54 -7.88 -9.83 2.21
CA GLY A 54 -7.04 -8.64 2.31
C GLY A 54 -6.21 -8.38 1.05
N GLU A 55 -5.65 -9.42 0.42
CA GLU A 55 -4.91 -9.30 -0.85
C GLU A 55 -5.81 -8.78 -1.97
N LEU A 56 -7.06 -9.24 -2.05
CA LEU A 56 -8.02 -8.72 -3.04
C LEU A 56 -8.29 -7.23 -2.82
N VAL A 57 -8.62 -6.83 -1.58
CA VAL A 57 -8.91 -5.42 -1.26
C VAL A 57 -7.67 -4.53 -1.47
N GLY A 58 -6.49 -5.01 -1.07
CA GLY A 58 -5.22 -4.34 -1.32
C GLY A 58 -4.91 -4.22 -2.82
N GLY A 59 -5.20 -5.26 -3.59
CA GLY A 59 -5.07 -5.27 -5.04
C GLY A 59 -5.94 -4.20 -5.72
N LEU A 60 -7.21 -4.07 -5.31
CA LEU A 60 -8.09 -3.01 -5.82
C LEU A 60 -7.54 -1.62 -5.52
N THR A 61 -7.00 -1.42 -4.30
CA THR A 61 -6.36 -0.15 -3.92
C THR A 61 -5.11 0.13 -4.78
N LEU A 62 -4.33 -0.90 -5.10
CA LEU A 62 -3.17 -0.78 -5.98
C LEU A 62 -3.56 -0.30 -7.38
N LEU A 63 -4.65 -0.83 -7.97
CA LEU A 63 -5.14 -0.36 -9.27
C LEU A 63 -5.51 1.13 -9.25
N VAL A 64 -6.18 1.58 -8.19
CA VAL A 64 -6.52 3.01 -8.02
C VAL A 64 -5.25 3.84 -7.83
N ALA A 65 -4.30 3.35 -7.02
CA ALA A 65 -3.02 4.01 -6.78
C ALA A 65 -2.17 4.14 -8.05
N GLN A 66 -2.20 3.15 -8.95
CA GLN A 66 -1.53 3.23 -10.25
C GLN A 66 -2.06 4.40 -11.08
N THR A 67 -3.39 4.55 -11.15
CA THR A 67 -4.02 5.66 -11.87
C THR A 67 -3.71 7.00 -11.20
N HIS A 68 -3.78 7.04 -9.87
CA HIS A 68 -3.42 8.23 -9.09
C HIS A 68 -1.96 8.64 -9.29
N SER A 69 -1.03 7.67 -9.38
CA SER A 69 0.39 7.92 -9.61
C SER A 69 0.65 8.61 -10.96
N LEU A 70 -0.16 8.32 -11.99
CA LEU A 70 -0.04 8.99 -13.29
C LEU A 70 -0.40 10.48 -13.18
N LEU A 71 -1.39 10.82 -12.36
CA LEU A 71 -1.82 12.21 -12.15
C LEU A 71 -0.94 12.94 -11.11
N GLN A 72 -0.36 12.23 -10.15
CA GLN A 72 0.41 12.82 -9.05
C GLN A 72 1.72 13.48 -9.45
N HIS A 73 2.27 13.14 -10.63
CA HIS A 73 3.55 13.66 -11.07
C HIS A 73 3.56 15.19 -11.15
N GLN A 74 2.52 15.79 -11.76
CA GLN A 74 2.44 17.24 -11.94
C GLN A 74 2.30 18.01 -10.62
N PRO A 75 1.35 17.66 -9.72
CA PRO A 75 1.23 18.32 -8.43
C PRO A 75 2.52 18.24 -7.59
N LEU A 76 3.21 17.10 -7.60
CA LEU A 76 4.48 16.94 -6.88
C LEU A 76 5.61 17.81 -7.44
N GLN A 77 5.70 17.95 -8.76
CA GLN A 77 6.69 18.84 -9.37
C GLN A 77 6.41 20.32 -9.04
N LEU A 78 5.15 20.73 -9.05
CA LEU A 78 4.80 22.11 -8.72
C LEU A 78 5.09 22.45 -7.26
N THR A 79 4.78 21.55 -6.32
CA THR A 79 5.07 21.79 -4.90
C THR A 79 6.57 21.85 -4.62
N THR A 80 7.37 21.02 -5.28
CA THR A 80 8.83 21.05 -5.14
C THR A 80 9.45 22.33 -5.71
N LEU A 81 8.98 22.81 -6.87
CA LEU A 81 9.44 24.09 -7.44
C LEU A 81 9.07 25.30 -6.56
N LEU A 82 7.85 25.32 -6.01
CA LEU A 82 7.42 26.38 -5.10
C LEU A 82 8.22 26.35 -3.79
N ASP A 83 8.47 25.17 -3.22
CA ASP A 83 9.31 25.05 -2.03
C ASP A 83 10.74 25.52 -2.31
N GLN A 84 11.28 25.21 -3.48
CA GLN A 84 12.60 25.70 -3.90
C GLN A 84 12.63 27.23 -4.01
N TYR A 85 11.59 27.85 -4.59
CA TYR A 85 11.51 29.31 -4.71
C TYR A 85 11.45 30.00 -3.34
N VAL A 86 10.68 29.45 -2.39
CA VAL A 86 10.62 29.98 -1.01
C VAL A 86 11.97 29.87 -0.32
N ARG A 87 12.71 28.76 -0.50
CA ARG A 87 14.05 28.60 0.06
C ARG A 87 15.03 29.60 -0.54
N GLN A 88 15.00 29.79 -1.86
CA GLN A 88 15.85 30.78 -2.55
C GLN A 88 15.55 32.21 -2.11
N GLN A 89 14.30 32.58 -1.85
CA GLN A 89 13.97 33.90 -1.30
C GLN A 89 14.52 34.12 0.12
N ARG A 90 14.53 33.07 0.94
CA ARG A 90 15.10 33.13 2.30
C ARG A 90 16.63 33.20 2.29
N GLU A 91 17.27 32.53 1.33
CA GLU A 91 18.73 32.45 1.21
C GLU A 91 19.32 33.62 0.41
N GLY A 92 18.57 34.18 -0.53
CA GLY A 92 18.87 35.40 -1.30
C GLY A 92 18.57 36.71 -0.56
N ALA A 93 18.36 36.66 0.75
CA ALA A 93 18.28 37.84 1.61
C ALA A 93 19.58 38.04 2.41
N PRO A 94 20.70 38.45 1.80
CA PRO A 94 21.73 39.15 2.56
C PRO A 94 21.20 40.56 2.83
N GLY A 95 21.13 40.93 4.11
CA GLY A 95 20.62 42.23 4.52
C GLY A 95 21.29 43.39 3.80
N THR A 96 20.48 44.25 3.20
CA THR A 96 20.84 45.64 2.96
C THR A 96 20.01 46.50 3.92
N PRO A 97 20.61 47.18 4.91
CA PRO A 97 19.91 48.12 5.76
C PRO A 97 19.70 49.45 5.03
N ALA A 98 18.50 49.99 5.17
CA ALA A 98 18.07 51.40 5.05
C ALA A 98 18.76 52.35 4.04
N GLY A 99 17.96 52.89 3.12
CA GLY A 99 18.30 54.13 2.41
C GLY A 99 17.22 54.56 1.42
N GLU A 100 16.44 55.58 1.83
CA GLU A 100 15.71 56.55 0.98
C GLU A 100 14.22 56.29 0.66
N PRO A 101 13.29 57.06 1.27
CA PRO A 101 11.90 57.16 0.83
C PRO A 101 11.80 58.12 -0.36
N PRO A 102 11.05 57.80 -1.44
CA PRO A 102 10.78 58.79 -2.48
C PRO A 102 9.75 59.79 -1.94
N GLY A 103 10.24 61.00 -1.64
CA GLY A 103 9.41 62.18 -1.36
C GLY A 103 8.47 62.54 -2.53
N PRO A 104 7.43 63.34 -2.27
CA PRO A 104 6.28 63.47 -3.15
C PRO A 104 6.60 64.29 -4.41
N PRO A 105 6.05 63.94 -5.60
CA PRO A 105 6.11 64.83 -6.74
C PRO A 105 5.17 66.03 -6.53
N SER A 106 5.81 67.19 -6.42
CA SER A 106 5.24 68.54 -6.39
C SER A 106 4.23 68.78 -7.51
N ALA A 107 3.11 69.42 -7.16
CA ALA A 107 2.08 69.93 -8.07
C ALA A 107 2.59 71.09 -8.94
N VAL A 108 2.20 71.14 -10.22
CA VAL A 108 2.05 72.36 -11.03
C VAL A 108 1.14 72.05 -12.27
N PRO A 109 0.50 73.04 -12.93
CA PRO A 109 -0.96 73.19 -12.97
C PRO A 109 -1.57 73.11 -14.40
N ASP A 110 -2.91 73.02 -14.47
CA ASP A 110 -3.70 73.25 -15.70
C ASP A 110 -3.53 74.69 -16.22
N PRO A 111 -3.65 74.87 -17.54
CA PRO A 111 -4.82 75.61 -18.06
C PRO A 111 -5.61 74.90 -19.17
#